data_AF-A0A0G4B424-F1
#
_entry.id   AF-A0A0G4B424-F1
#
_cell.length_a   1.000
_cell.length_b   1.000
_cell.length_c   1.000
_cell.angle_alpha   90.00
_cell.angle_beta   90.00
_cell.angle_gamma   90.00
#
_symmetry.space_group_name_H-M   'P 1'
#
loop_
_entity.id
_entity.type
_entity.pdbx_description
1 polymer ?
#
loop_
_entity_poly.entity_id
_entity_poly.type
_entity_poly.pdbx_seq_one_letter_code
_entity_poly.pdbx_strand_id
1 'polypeptide(L)'
;MNHSSEKTIVNFKKAKGHLEKVIKMVEDGEYCIDVMQQNLAVIGLLKSAHQMLMEGHLNTCFKSAMKSNNEKRKQEMIEEILKVSKLSNK
;
A
#
# COMPACT_ATOMS: atom_id res chain seq x y z
N MET A 1 -6.22 0.33 -18.71
CA MET A 1 -5.33 0.40 -17.52
C MET A 1 -5.80 1.57 -16.67
N ASN A 2 -6.16 1.32 -15.41
CA ASN A 2 -6.86 2.28 -14.55
C ASN A 2 -5.92 3.38 -14.03
N HIS A 3 -6.40 4.62 -14.04
CA HIS A 3 -5.69 5.83 -13.57
C HIS A 3 -5.24 5.75 -12.09
N SER A 4 -5.78 4.80 -11.30
CA SER A 4 -5.35 4.49 -9.92
C SER A 4 -3.90 3.96 -9.81
N SER A 5 -3.33 3.47 -10.91
CA SER A 5 -2.01 2.84 -10.90
C SER A 5 -0.85 3.85 -10.90
N GLU A 6 -0.98 5.02 -11.53
CA GLU A 6 0.14 5.98 -11.67
C GLU A 6 0.54 6.64 -10.34
N LYS A 7 -0.43 7.17 -9.58
CA LYS A 7 -0.18 7.79 -8.27
C LYS A 7 0.41 6.80 -7.27
N THR A 8 -0.10 5.57 -7.29
CA THR A 8 0.42 4.47 -6.48
C THR A 8 1.90 4.18 -6.81
N ILE A 9 2.24 4.09 -8.10
CA ILE A 9 3.62 3.89 -8.56
C ILE A 9 4.53 5.04 -8.11
N VAL A 10 4.05 6.29 -8.18
CA VAL A 10 4.81 7.46 -7.70
C VAL A 10 5.15 7.32 -6.22
N ASN A 11 4.20 6.90 -5.38
CA ASN A 11 4.46 6.68 -3.96
C ASN A 11 5.47 5.55 -3.72
N PHE A 12 5.38 4.44 -4.45
CA PHE A 12 6.36 3.36 -4.35
C PHE A 12 7.77 3.80 -4.78
N LYS A 13 7.89 4.60 -5.85
CA LYS A 13 9.18 5.15 -6.27
C LYS A 13 9.77 6.10 -5.22
N LYS A 14 8.94 6.94 -4.60
CA LYS A 14 9.36 7.77 -3.46
C LYS A 14 9.82 6.91 -2.29
N ALA A 15 9.02 5.92 -1.88
CA ALA A 15 9.36 5.02 -0.77
C ALA A 15 10.71 4.33 -1.01
N LYS A 16 10.96 3.85 -2.25
CA LYS A 16 12.26 3.29 -2.65
C LYS A 16 13.41 4.27 -2.43
N GLY A 17 13.33 5.49 -2.97
CA GLY A 17 14.40 6.48 -2.81
C GLY A 17 14.64 6.91 -1.36
N HIS A 18 13.57 7.03 -0.57
CA HIS A 18 13.70 7.30 0.87
C HIS A 18 14.32 6.12 1.62
N LEU A 19 14.00 4.88 1.26
CA LEU A 19 14.59 3.70 1.86
C LEU A 19 16.09 3.59 1.52
N GLU A 20 16.48 3.88 0.28
CA GLU A 20 17.89 3.97 -0.11
C GLU A 20 18.66 5.00 0.74
N LYS A 21 18.03 6.13 1.07
CA LYS A 21 18.60 7.11 2.00
C LYS A 21 18.73 6.54 3.41
N VAL A 22 17.68 5.92 3.96
CA VAL A 22 17.71 5.30 5.30
C VAL A 22 18.84 4.28 5.42
N ILE A 23 19.06 3.46 4.40
CA ILE A 23 20.17 2.49 4.36
C ILE A 23 21.51 3.21 4.50
N LYS A 24 21.75 4.26 3.69
CA LYS A 24 22.99 5.06 3.78
C LYS A 24 23.17 5.71 5.15
N MET A 25 22.11 6.28 5.73
CA MET A 25 22.18 6.89 7.06
C MET A 25 22.63 5.87 8.12
N VAL A 26 22.21 4.61 8.00
CA VAL A 26 22.66 3.53 8.90
C VAL A 26 24.11 3.14 8.63
N GLU A 27 24.50 3.02 7.36
CA GLU A 27 25.89 2.71 6.95
C GLU A 27 26.87 3.79 7.41
N ASP A 28 26.46 5.06 7.34
CA ASP A 28 27.25 6.24 7.71
C ASP A 28 27.24 6.50 9.24
N GLY A 29 26.47 5.72 10.01
CA GLY A 29 26.40 5.86 11.48
C GLY A 29 25.70 7.14 11.94
N GLU A 30 24.71 7.63 11.19
CA GLU A 30 23.94 8.82 11.55
C GLU A 30 23.13 8.62 12.85
N TYR A 31 22.69 9.74 13.44
CA TYR A 31 21.97 9.73 14.72
C TYR A 31 20.67 8.92 14.64
N CYS A 32 20.51 7.98 15.57
CA CYS A 32 19.44 6.99 15.54
C CYS A 32 18.03 7.60 15.43
N ILE A 33 17.78 8.74 16.07
CA ILE A 33 16.46 9.40 16.02
C ILE A 33 16.15 9.89 14.61
N ASP A 34 17.14 10.41 13.88
CA ASP A 34 16.94 10.90 12.52
C ASP A 34 16.66 9.74 11.57
N VAL A 35 17.38 8.62 11.72
CA VAL A 35 17.12 7.37 10.98
C VAL A 35 15.70 6.87 11.26
N MET A 36 15.28 6.85 12.52
CA MET A 36 13.92 6.42 12.91
C MET A 36 12.84 7.32 12.28
N GLN A 37 13.05 8.64 12.25
CA GLN A 37 12.13 9.58 11.61
C GLN A 37 12.04 9.34 10.09
N GLN A 38 13.17 9.15 9.41
CA GLN A 38 13.17 8.85 7.98
C GLN A 38 12.53 7.49 7.67
N ASN A 39 12.73 6.48 8.52
CA ASN A 39 12.06 5.19 8.40
C ASN A 39 10.53 5.33 8.53
N LEU A 40 10.04 6.14 9.47
CA LEU A 40 8.61 6.42 9.61
C LEU A 40 8.04 7.11 8.36
N ALA A 41 8.80 7.98 7.70
CA ALA A 41 8.39 8.58 6.43
C ALA A 41 8.24 7.53 5.31
N VAL A 42 9.16 6.55 5.23
CA VAL A 42 9.05 5.41 4.29
C VAL A 42 7.76 4.61 4.56
N ILE A 43 7.49 4.28 5.83
CA ILE A 43 6.29 3.56 6.22
C ILE A 43 5.02 4.34 5.84
N GLY A 44 5.02 5.66 6.04
CA GLY A 44 3.91 6.53 5.63
C GLY A 44 3.62 6.47 4.13
N LEU A 45 4.67 6.51 3.29
CA LEU A 45 4.55 6.39 1.84
C LEU A 45 3.98 5.03 1.41
N LEU A 46 4.43 3.94 2.05
CA LEU A 46 3.92 2.59 1.78
C LEU A 46 2.46 2.41 2.21
N LYS A 47 2.08 2.93 3.38
CA LYS A 47 0.68 2.95 3.85
C LYS A 47 -0.22 3.73 2.90
N SER A 48 0.24 4.90 2.44
CA SER A 48 -0.49 5.72 1.48
C SER A 48 -0.68 4.99 0.15
N ALA A 49 0.37 4.36 -0.39
CA ALA A 49 0.26 3.55 -1.60
C ALA A 49 -0.71 2.36 -1.45
N HIS A 50 -0.67 1.67 -0.30
CA HIS A 50 -1.60 0.58 0.00
C HIS A 50 -3.06 1.06 0.03
N GLN A 51 -3.34 2.20 0.67
CA GLN A 51 -4.68 2.79 0.70
C GLN A 51 -5.19 3.12 -0.71
N MET A 52 -4.34 3.68 -1.58
CA MET A 52 -4.70 3.96 -2.98
C MET A 52 -5.02 2.68 -3.77
N LEU A 53 -4.26 1.59 -3.55
CA LEU A 53 -4.55 0.29 -4.16
C LEU A 53 -5.89 -0.28 -3.69
N MET A 54 -6.14 -0.21 -2.38
CA MET A 54 -7.39 -0.68 -1.78
C MET A 54 -8.59 0.09 -2.34
N GLU A 55 -8.52 1.42 -2.36
CA GLU A 55 -9.57 2.26 -2.93
C GLU A 55 -9.82 1.96 -4.40
N GLY A 56 -8.75 1.82 -5.20
CA GLY A 56 -8.85 1.46 -6.61
C GLY A 56 -9.52 0.09 -6.82
N HIS A 57 -9.16 -0.90 -6.02
CA HIS A 57 -9.74 -2.25 -6.09
C HIS A 57 -11.23 -2.24 -5.68
N LEU A 58 -11.58 -1.53 -4.60
CA LEU A 58 -12.97 -1.40 -4.13
C LEU A 58 -13.87 -0.74 -5.18
N ASN A 59 -13.38 0.29 -5.86
CA ASN A 59 -14.13 1.02 -6.88
C ASN A 59 -14.26 0.29 -8.22
N THR A 60 -13.48 -0.78 -8.45
CA THR A 60 -13.41 -1.46 -9.75
C THR A 60 -13.78 -2.95 -9.63
N CYS A 61 -12.84 -3.81 -9.28
CA CYS A 61 -13.02 -5.26 -9.18
C CYS A 61 -14.14 -5.62 -8.20
N PHE A 62 -14.11 -5.03 -7.00
CA PHE A 62 -15.10 -5.30 -5.96
C PHE A 62 -16.49 -4.82 -6.37
N LYS A 63 -16.61 -3.56 -6.79
CA LYS A 63 -17.87 -2.97 -7.26
C LYS A 63 -18.49 -3.77 -8.42
N SER A 64 -17.65 -4.26 -9.35
CA SER A 64 -18.11 -5.11 -10.45
C SER A 64 -18.60 -6.47 -9.96
N ALA A 65 -17.89 -7.12 -9.04
CA ALA A 65 -18.29 -8.40 -8.46
C ALA A 65 -19.64 -8.29 -7.71
N MET A 66 -19.82 -7.22 -6.93
CA MET A 66 -21.05 -6.97 -6.18
C MET A 66 -22.28 -6.73 -7.06
N LYS A 67 -22.09 -6.21 -8.28
CA LYS A 67 -23.16 -6.05 -9.26
C LYS A 67 -23.54 -7.34 -10.00
N SER A 68 -22.73 -8.39 -9.90
CA SER A 68 -23.02 -9.67 -10.55
C SER A 68 -24.08 -10.47 -9.78
N ASN A 69 -24.78 -11.39 -10.46
CA ASN A 69 -25.68 -12.35 -9.80
C ASN A 69 -24.95 -13.61 -9.28
N ASN A 70 -23.61 -13.59 -9.26
CA ASN A 70 -22.80 -14.72 -8.82
C ASN A 70 -22.43 -14.58 -7.34
N GLU A 71 -23.21 -15.21 -6.46
CA GLU A 71 -23.00 -15.17 -5.00
C GLU A 71 -21.64 -15.73 -4.57
N LYS A 72 -21.15 -16.79 -5.24
CA LYS A 72 -19.81 -17.33 -4.96
C LYS A 72 -18.74 -16.26 -5.20
N ARG A 73 -18.83 -15.55 -6.33
CA ARG A 73 -17.87 -14.48 -6.66
C ARG A 73 -17.92 -13.32 -5.68
N LYS A 74 -19.11 -12.98 -5.15
CA LYS A 74 -19.24 -11.96 -4.11
C LYS A 74 -18.54 -12.39 -2.82
N GLN A 75 -18.75 -13.62 -2.40
CA GLN A 75 -18.14 -14.16 -1.18
C GLN A 75 -16.61 -14.20 -1.28
N GLU A 76 -16.06 -14.70 -2.39
CA GLU A 76 -14.61 -14.69 -2.66
C GLU A 76 -14.01 -13.29 -2.53
N MET A 77 -14.69 -12.29 -3.12
CA MET A 77 -14.24 -10.91 -3.11
C MET A 77 -14.23 -10.29 -1.69
N ILE A 78 -15.22 -10.63 -0.85
CA ILE A 78 -15.25 -10.21 0.55
C ILE A 78 -14.10 -10.85 1.33
N GLU A 79 -13.85 -12.14 1.12
CA GLU A 79 -12.76 -12.87 1.79
C GLU A 79 -11.38 -12.33 1.43
N GLU A 80 -11.15 -11.94 0.17
CA GLU A 80 -9.92 -11.27 -0.28
C GLU A 80 -9.67 -9.98 0.50
N ILE A 81 -10.68 -9.12 0.64
CA ILE A 81 -10.58 -7.86 1.40
C ILE A 81 -10.30 -8.12 2.88
N LEU A 82 -11.03 -9.05 3.50
CA LEU A 82 -10.83 -9.40 4.91
C LEU A 82 -9.42 -9.96 5.17
N LYS A 83 -8.89 -10.77 4.25
CA LYS A 83 -7.54 -11.30 4.33
C LYS A 83 -6.50 -10.20 4.32
N VAL A 84 -6.60 -9.22 3.41
CA VAL A 84 -5.67 -8.09 3.33
C VAL A 84 -5.79 -7.17 4.56
N SER A 85 -7.00 -6.87 5.00
CA SER A 85 -7.24 -6.03 6.20
C SER A 85 -6.60 -6.63 7.47
N LYS A 86 -6.66 -7.96 7.63
CA LYS A 86 -5.99 -8.66 8.74
C LYS A 86 -4.46 -8.54 8.70
N LEU A 87 -3.84 -8.38 7.53
CA LEU A 87 -2.41 -8.18 7.40
C LEU A 87 -1.99 -6.74 7.71
N SER A 88 -2.83 -5.75 7.36
CA SER A 88 -2.54 -4.34 7.62
C SER A 88 -2.63 -3.94 9.10
N ASN A 89 -3.33 -4.72 9.92
CA ASN A 89 -3.52 -4.47 11.35
C ASN A 89 -2.54 -5.26 12.24
N LYS A 90 -1.60 -5.99 11.65
CA LYS A 90 -0.48 -6.64 12.34
C LYS A 90 0.75 -5.78 12.20
#